data_AF-A0A8J2HRG3-F1
#
_entry.id   AF-A0A8J2HRG3-F1
#
_cell.length_a   1.000
_cell.length_b   1.000
_cell.length_c   1.000
_cell.angle_alpha   90.00
_cell.angle_beta   90.00
_cell.angle_gamma   90.00
#
_symmetry.space_group_name_H-M   'P 1'
#
loop_
_entity.id
_entity.type
_entity.pdbx_description
1 polymer ?
#
loop_
_entity_poly.entity_id
_entity_poly.type
_entity_poly.pdbx_seq_one_letter_code
_entity_poly.pdbx_strand_id
1 'polypeptide(L)'
;MHEKNESSTINFIKNIFSSRRISLPITVPTNTIVNNININNNINNSKNVINVISSLGLILQSRPPNLPAKNSREELLHRKQYDALLDAIKKRELRKERDYQKRRAQQLEDENKLSSNLQYWDQKIIPNFNQIKSTAEVRELWWFGIPSAVRGRIWRLAVDNNLNLTAETYTGAYCIFKPEIGYVQGMSFIGAMLILNMDTPDAFICLANLFNNNLYHNTAFTLNQIKINKYWTIFNELLSRNLSCLHKHFLEINLTPDFYLLDWLFTIYAKALPLDVTSRIWDVFVRDGDEFLFKTAIGILMLYKNELFSMDFVHAAQFLIKLPDTIKVDEMFKCIKSVNIEIAGKTFDQIILSL
;
A
#
# COMPACT_ATOMS: atom_id res chain seq x y z
N MET A 1 -41.00 -0.88 -8.42
CA MET A 1 -39.55 -0.60 -8.66
C MET A 1 -38.79 -0.28 -7.36
N HIS A 2 -39.44 0.23 -6.31
CA HIS A 2 -38.81 0.47 -4.99
C HIS A 2 -38.37 -0.80 -4.24
N GLU A 3 -39.16 -1.88 -4.22
CA GLU A 3 -38.84 -3.10 -3.45
C GLU A 3 -37.61 -3.88 -3.97
N LYS A 4 -37.26 -3.78 -5.25
CA LYS A 4 -36.09 -4.47 -5.82
C LYS A 4 -34.76 -3.84 -5.41
N ASN A 5 -34.72 -2.53 -5.16
CA ASN A 5 -33.51 -1.81 -4.74
C ASN A 5 -33.26 -1.89 -3.22
N GLU A 6 -34.32 -2.00 -2.41
CA GLU A 6 -34.19 -2.27 -0.97
C GLU A 6 -33.60 -3.66 -0.71
N SER A 7 -34.08 -4.67 -1.45
CA SER A 7 -33.57 -6.03 -1.34
C SER A 7 -32.09 -6.14 -1.74
N SER A 8 -31.65 -5.45 -2.80
CA SER A 8 -30.25 -5.48 -3.23
C SER A 8 -29.31 -4.78 -2.25
N THR A 9 -29.73 -3.65 -1.66
CA THR A 9 -28.92 -2.89 -0.70
C THR A 9 -28.76 -3.64 0.61
N ILE A 10 -29.87 -4.16 1.17
CA ILE A 10 -29.84 -4.97 2.39
C ILE A 10 -29.04 -6.25 2.17
N ASN A 11 -29.18 -6.90 1.00
CA ASN A 11 -28.39 -8.10 0.67
C ASN A 11 -26.91 -7.78 0.46
N PHE A 12 -26.55 -6.61 -0.08
CA PHE A 12 -25.16 -6.24 -0.29
C PHE A 12 -24.44 -5.86 1.00
N ILE A 13 -25.05 -5.01 1.84
CA ILE A 13 -24.52 -4.71 3.17
C ILE A 13 -24.44 -6.03 3.96
N LYS A 14 -25.45 -6.91 3.86
CA LYS A 14 -25.38 -8.29 4.40
C LYS A 14 -24.21 -9.05 3.82
N ASN A 15 -23.96 -9.06 2.53
CA ASN A 15 -22.86 -9.82 1.95
C ASN A 15 -21.49 -9.29 2.36
N ILE A 16 -21.31 -7.98 2.51
CA ILE A 16 -20.08 -7.37 3.03
C ILE A 16 -19.86 -7.74 4.50
N PHE A 17 -20.88 -7.57 5.34
CA PHE A 17 -20.74 -7.65 6.80
C PHE A 17 -21.10 -9.03 7.40
N SER A 18 -21.68 -9.96 6.62
CA SER A 18 -21.98 -11.35 7.03
C SER A 18 -20.91 -12.36 6.64
N SER A 19 -19.95 -11.98 5.78
CA SER A 19 -18.92 -12.90 5.28
C SER A 19 -17.75 -13.06 6.25
N ARG A 20 -17.97 -13.67 7.42
CA ARG A 20 -16.89 -14.33 8.16
C ARG A 20 -16.73 -15.76 7.65
N ARG A 21 -15.79 -15.94 6.72
CA ARG A 21 -14.79 -17.04 6.63
C ARG A 21 -14.06 -16.93 5.29
N ILE A 22 -13.17 -15.95 5.16
CA ILE A 22 -12.03 -16.12 4.27
C ILE A 22 -10.94 -16.75 5.14
N SER A 23 -10.95 -18.07 5.19
CA SER A 23 -9.77 -18.82 5.60
C SER A 23 -8.70 -18.58 4.54
N LEU A 24 -7.78 -17.66 4.82
CA LEU A 24 -6.53 -17.59 4.07
C LEU A 24 -5.80 -18.93 4.28
N PRO A 25 -5.41 -19.65 3.21
CA PRO A 25 -4.58 -20.83 3.37
C PRO A 25 -3.20 -20.36 3.82
N ILE A 26 -2.91 -20.53 5.11
CA ILE A 26 -1.54 -20.47 5.62
C ILE A 26 -0.84 -21.74 5.14
N THR A 27 -0.28 -21.71 3.94
CA THR A 27 0.71 -22.72 3.54
C THR A 27 2.05 -22.31 4.14
N VAL A 28 2.33 -22.79 5.36
CA VAL A 28 3.71 -22.91 5.85
C VAL A 28 4.33 -24.07 5.08
N PRO A 29 5.41 -23.90 4.29
CA PRO A 29 6.15 -25.03 3.79
C PRO A 29 7.06 -25.55 4.91
N THR A 30 6.53 -26.46 5.72
CA THR A 30 7.36 -27.47 6.40
C THR A 30 7.58 -28.60 5.41
N ASN A 31 8.81 -28.82 4.99
CA ASN A 31 9.30 -30.16 4.63
C ASN A 31 10.84 -30.17 4.60
N THR A 32 11.37 -30.50 5.77
CA THR A 32 12.55 -31.33 5.98
C THR A 32 12.41 -32.61 5.14
N ILE A 33 13.28 -32.80 4.14
CA ILE A 33 13.52 -34.12 3.56
C ILE A 33 14.85 -34.60 4.12
N VAL A 34 14.75 -35.42 5.17
CA VAL A 34 15.81 -36.32 5.61
C VAL A 34 15.71 -37.55 4.71
N ASN A 35 16.56 -37.64 3.69
CA ASN A 35 16.77 -38.91 2.98
C ASN A 35 17.94 -39.64 3.65
N ASN A 36 17.59 -40.59 4.51
CA ASN A 36 18.45 -41.71 4.88
C ASN A 36 18.76 -42.51 3.61
N ILE A 37 20.02 -42.46 3.16
CA ILE A 37 20.57 -43.52 2.32
C ILE A 37 21.68 -44.19 3.13
N ASN A 38 21.36 -45.40 3.57
CA ASN A 38 22.23 -46.32 4.24
C ASN A 38 23.07 -47.04 3.18
N ILE A 39 24.39 -46.79 3.13
CA ILE A 39 25.34 -47.68 2.44
C ILE A 39 26.55 -47.87 3.34
N ASN A 40 26.52 -48.96 4.11
CA ASN A 40 27.75 -49.61 4.56
C ASN A 40 28.35 -50.37 3.37
N ASN A 41 29.62 -50.12 3.06
CA ASN A 41 30.61 -51.18 2.90
C ASN A 41 32.05 -50.61 2.82
N ASN A 42 32.91 -51.22 3.64
CA ASN A 42 34.35 -51.09 3.71
C ASN A 42 35.05 -51.07 2.34
N ILE A 43 36.15 -50.30 2.23
CA ILE A 43 37.49 -50.77 1.80
C ILE A 43 38.53 -49.65 2.07
N ASN A 44 39.70 -50.10 2.51
CA ASN A 44 40.84 -49.37 3.05
C ASN A 44 41.55 -48.37 2.11
N ASN A 45 42.27 -47.44 2.76
CA ASN A 45 43.51 -46.77 2.32
C ASN A 45 43.50 -45.90 1.05
N SER A 46 43.44 -44.57 1.23
CA SER A 46 44.65 -43.71 1.20
C SER A 46 44.26 -42.23 1.21
N LYS A 47 45.16 -41.42 1.77
CA LYS A 47 45.11 -39.97 1.90
C LYS A 47 44.64 -39.28 0.60
N ASN A 48 43.52 -38.57 0.65
CA ASN A 48 43.42 -37.22 0.07
C ASN A 48 42.16 -36.51 0.58
N VAL A 49 42.42 -35.40 1.26
CA VAL A 49 41.45 -34.45 1.78
C VAL A 49 40.78 -33.76 0.60
N ILE A 50 39.57 -34.18 0.24
CA ILE A 50 38.65 -33.37 -0.55
C ILE A 50 37.39 -33.26 0.29
N ASN A 51 37.41 -32.32 1.24
CA ASN A 51 36.19 -31.81 1.82
C ASN A 51 35.37 -31.22 0.67
N VAL A 52 34.27 -31.89 0.36
CA VAL A 52 33.35 -31.53 -0.72
C VAL A 52 32.71 -30.19 -0.34
N ILE A 53 33.31 -29.10 -0.84
CA ILE A 53 32.73 -27.76 -0.78
C ILE A 53 31.58 -27.75 -1.79
N SER A 54 30.35 -27.89 -1.26
CA SER A 54 29.06 -27.50 -1.83
C SER A 54 28.85 -27.69 -3.35
N SER A 55 27.97 -28.64 -3.71
CA SER A 55 27.03 -28.73 -4.87
C SER A 55 27.41 -28.30 -6.30
N LEU A 56 28.53 -27.61 -6.53
CA LEU A 56 28.99 -27.09 -7.81
C LEU A 56 29.99 -28.05 -8.43
N GLY A 57 29.70 -29.36 -8.32
CA GLY A 57 30.55 -30.45 -8.73
C GLY A 57 31.17 -30.21 -10.10
N LEU A 58 32.39 -29.68 -10.11
CA LEU A 58 33.34 -29.95 -11.16
C LEU A 58 33.64 -31.43 -11.01
N ILE A 59 32.85 -32.25 -11.69
CA ILE A 59 33.18 -33.65 -11.91
C ILE A 59 34.53 -33.59 -12.63
N LEU A 60 35.60 -33.83 -11.88
CA LEU A 60 36.94 -34.09 -12.40
C LEU A 60 36.84 -35.42 -13.16
N GLN A 61 36.27 -35.40 -14.36
CA GLN A 61 36.40 -36.54 -15.24
C GLN A 61 37.87 -36.62 -15.62
N SER A 62 38.50 -37.73 -15.24
CA SER A 62 39.86 -38.04 -15.64
C SER A 62 39.95 -38.06 -17.16
N ARG A 63 41.03 -37.50 -17.69
CA ARG A 63 41.28 -37.41 -19.12
C ARG A 63 41.21 -38.81 -19.75
N PRO A 64 40.46 -39.03 -20.84
CA PRO A 64 40.42 -40.31 -21.52
C PRO A 64 41.83 -40.75 -21.95
N PRO A 65 42.21 -42.02 -21.75
CA PRO A 65 43.58 -42.51 -21.97
C PRO A 65 44.03 -42.46 -23.44
N ASN A 66 43.09 -42.33 -24.39
CA ASN A 66 43.36 -42.30 -25.83
C ASN A 66 43.71 -40.91 -26.39
N LEU A 67 43.75 -39.86 -25.56
CA LEU A 67 44.22 -38.54 -26.02
C LEU A 67 45.75 -38.39 -25.86
N PRO A 68 46.47 -37.84 -26.84
CA PRO A 68 47.91 -37.58 -26.73
C PRO A 68 48.23 -36.67 -25.54
N ALA A 69 49.38 -36.85 -24.88
CA ALA A 69 49.76 -36.10 -23.68
C ALA A 69 49.68 -34.58 -23.92
N LYS A 70 49.21 -33.82 -22.90
CA LYS A 70 49.09 -32.36 -23.00
C LYS A 70 50.50 -31.81 -23.05
N ASN A 71 50.77 -30.82 -23.90
CA ASN A 71 52.08 -30.17 -23.83
C ASN A 71 52.18 -29.40 -22.50
N SER A 72 53.38 -29.24 -21.96
CA SER A 72 53.60 -28.63 -20.63
C SER A 72 53.08 -27.19 -20.51
N ARG A 73 53.06 -26.43 -21.62
CA ARG A 73 52.53 -25.06 -21.67
C ARG A 73 51.00 -25.04 -21.57
N GLU A 74 50.32 -25.96 -22.24
CA GLU A 74 48.85 -26.10 -22.19
C GLU A 74 48.38 -26.55 -20.80
N GLU A 75 49.10 -27.48 -20.17
CA GLU A 75 48.79 -27.94 -18.82
C GLU A 75 48.92 -26.83 -17.77
N LEU A 76 49.96 -25.99 -17.89
CA LEU A 76 50.16 -24.83 -17.02
C LEU A 76 49.06 -23.75 -17.22
N LEU A 77 48.60 -23.54 -18.45
CA LEU A 77 47.49 -22.64 -18.74
C LEU A 77 46.18 -23.15 -18.13
N HIS A 78 45.86 -24.43 -18.29
CA HIS A 78 44.66 -25.02 -17.70
C HIS A 78 44.67 -24.96 -16.17
N ARG A 79 45.83 -25.21 -15.53
CA ARG A 79 45.97 -25.06 -14.08
C ARG A 79 45.71 -23.61 -13.65
N LYS A 80 46.30 -22.63 -14.32
CA LYS A 80 46.04 -21.20 -14.04
C LYS A 80 44.57 -20.81 -14.20
N GLN A 81 43.90 -21.31 -15.24
CA GLN A 81 42.47 -21.05 -15.47
C GLN A 81 41.58 -21.68 -14.38
N TYR A 82 41.92 -22.89 -13.95
CA TYR A 82 41.22 -23.58 -12.86
C TYR A 82 41.38 -22.85 -11.53
N ASP A 83 42.61 -22.44 -11.18
CA ASP A 83 42.88 -21.69 -9.96
C ASP A 83 42.12 -20.34 -9.97
N ALA A 84 42.12 -19.65 -11.11
CA ALA A 84 41.36 -18.41 -11.29
C ALA A 84 39.85 -18.62 -11.14
N LEU A 85 39.31 -19.76 -11.62
CA LEU A 85 37.90 -20.11 -11.46
C LEU A 85 37.54 -20.36 -10.00
N LEU A 86 38.36 -21.13 -9.27
CA LEU A 86 38.15 -21.39 -7.84
C LEU A 86 38.19 -20.10 -7.01
N ASP A 87 39.15 -19.22 -7.30
CA ASP A 87 39.25 -17.91 -6.66
C ASP A 87 38.03 -17.03 -6.96
N ALA A 88 37.54 -17.05 -8.20
CA ALA A 88 36.34 -16.32 -8.60
C ALA A 88 35.09 -16.86 -7.88
N ILE A 89 34.94 -18.19 -7.76
CA ILE A 89 33.85 -18.83 -7.02
C ILE A 89 33.90 -18.41 -5.54
N LYS A 90 35.06 -18.54 -4.89
CA LYS A 90 35.24 -18.17 -3.48
C LYS A 90 34.91 -16.69 -3.24
N LYS A 91 35.37 -15.80 -4.11
CA LYS A 91 35.04 -14.36 -4.04
C LYS A 91 33.54 -14.10 -4.22
N ARG A 92 32.87 -14.82 -5.14
CA ARG A 92 31.43 -14.70 -5.38
C ARG A 92 30.62 -15.19 -4.18
N GLU A 93 31.02 -16.29 -3.54
CA GLU A 93 30.37 -16.80 -2.33
C GLU A 93 30.53 -15.86 -1.14
N LEU A 94 31.74 -15.37 -0.88
CA LEU A 94 31.99 -14.37 0.16
C LEU A 94 31.17 -13.10 -0.05
N ARG A 95 31.01 -12.65 -1.31
CA ARG A 95 30.15 -11.50 -1.65
C ARG A 95 28.68 -11.80 -1.37
N LYS A 96 28.18 -12.96 -1.81
CA LYS A 96 26.79 -13.39 -1.53
C LYS A 96 26.52 -13.48 -0.04
N GLU A 97 27.44 -14.03 0.74
CA GLU A 97 27.34 -14.15 2.20
C GLU A 97 27.30 -12.78 2.86
N ARG A 98 28.20 -11.85 2.48
CA ARG A 98 28.18 -10.47 2.98
C ARG A 98 26.89 -9.73 2.63
N ASP A 99 26.42 -9.86 1.38
CA ASP A 99 25.18 -9.23 0.91
C ASP A 99 23.95 -9.84 1.62
N TYR A 100 24.01 -11.12 1.98
CA TYR A 100 22.99 -11.80 2.78
C TYR A 100 22.98 -11.29 4.23
N GLN A 101 24.14 -11.26 4.89
CA GLN A 101 24.27 -10.77 6.27
C GLN A 101 23.85 -9.31 6.39
N LYS A 102 24.24 -8.45 5.43
CA LYS A 102 23.81 -7.04 5.41
C LYS A 102 22.30 -6.90 5.30
N ARG A 103 21.67 -7.66 4.39
CA ARG A 103 20.19 -7.67 4.25
C ARG A 103 19.50 -8.19 5.50
N ARG A 104 20.04 -9.23 6.13
CA ARG A 104 19.50 -9.80 7.36
C ARG A 104 19.59 -8.83 8.54
N ALA A 105 20.72 -8.13 8.68
CA ALA A 105 20.90 -7.11 9.71
C ALA A 105 19.91 -5.95 9.53
N GLN A 106 19.72 -5.49 8.29
CA GLN A 106 18.75 -4.44 7.98
C GLN A 106 17.30 -4.85 8.30
N GLN A 107 16.91 -6.08 7.93
CA GLN A 107 15.58 -6.61 8.28
C GLN A 107 15.35 -6.64 9.79
N LEU A 108 16.33 -7.09 10.57
CA LEU A 108 16.23 -7.13 12.03
C LEU A 108 16.09 -5.72 12.62
N GLU A 109 16.81 -4.74 12.08
CA GLU A 109 16.69 -3.35 12.49
C GLU A 109 15.30 -2.78 12.19
N ASP A 110 14.76 -3.07 11.00
CA ASP A 110 13.42 -2.63 10.59
C ASP A 110 12.32 -3.30 11.44
N GLU A 111 12.46 -4.59 11.74
CA GLU A 111 11.56 -5.33 12.64
C GLU A 111 11.57 -4.75 14.06
N ASN A 112 12.75 -4.44 14.60
CA ASN A 112 12.89 -3.82 15.91
C ASN A 112 12.24 -2.43 15.95
N LYS A 113 12.48 -1.60 14.93
CA LYS A 113 11.84 -0.28 14.80
C LYS A 113 10.32 -0.41 14.73
N LEU A 114 9.81 -1.36 13.95
CA LEU A 114 8.37 -1.62 13.84
C LEU A 114 7.77 -2.04 15.19
N SER A 115 8.45 -2.92 15.92
CA SER A 115 8.03 -3.37 17.25
C SER A 115 8.00 -2.21 18.26
N SER A 116 9.05 -1.39 18.30
CA SER A 116 9.09 -0.21 19.18
C SER A 116 8.02 0.82 18.82
N ASN A 117 7.79 1.07 17.53
CA ASN A 117 6.73 1.94 17.05
C ASN A 117 5.35 1.41 17.47
N LEU A 118 5.09 0.11 17.26
CA LEU A 118 3.85 -0.54 17.69
C LEU A 118 3.60 -0.39 19.19
N GLN A 119 4.61 -0.65 20.02
CA GLN A 119 4.52 -0.48 21.48
C GLN A 119 4.20 0.97 21.87
N TYR A 120 4.81 1.94 21.18
CA TYR A 120 4.55 3.36 21.43
C TYR A 120 3.09 3.74 21.12
N TRP A 121 2.55 3.26 19.99
CA TRP A 121 1.13 3.45 19.66
C TRP A 121 0.20 2.82 20.69
N ASP A 122 0.49 1.57 21.07
CA ASP A 122 -0.36 0.77 21.94
C ASP A 122 -0.37 1.28 23.40
N GLN A 123 0.81 1.62 23.94
CA GLN A 123 0.98 1.95 25.35
C GLN A 123 0.88 3.45 25.65
N LYS A 124 1.22 4.32 24.69
CA LYS A 124 1.25 5.78 24.92
C LYS A 124 0.16 6.51 24.15
N ILE A 125 0.00 6.23 22.85
CA ILE A 125 -0.92 6.99 21.98
C ILE A 125 -2.37 6.61 22.22
N ILE A 126 -2.74 5.32 22.09
CA ILE A 126 -4.13 4.89 22.22
C ILE A 126 -4.76 5.31 23.56
N PRO A 127 -4.12 5.10 24.73
CA PRO A 127 -4.74 5.44 26.02
C PRO A 127 -4.94 6.95 26.22
N ASN A 128 -4.06 7.78 25.63
CA ASN A 128 -4.07 9.24 25.80
C ASN A 128 -4.48 9.98 24.52
N PHE A 129 -5.16 9.29 23.60
CA PHE A 129 -5.33 9.72 22.21
C PHE A 129 -5.85 11.15 22.09
N ASN A 130 -6.93 11.49 22.81
CA ASN A 130 -7.53 12.82 22.75
C ASN A 130 -6.61 13.94 23.27
N GLN A 131 -5.69 13.62 24.18
CA GLN A 131 -4.76 14.60 24.75
C GLN A 131 -3.57 14.85 23.84
N ILE A 132 -3.05 13.79 23.18
CA ILE A 132 -1.77 13.86 22.47
C ILE A 132 -1.88 13.84 20.94
N LYS A 133 -3.06 13.55 20.36
CA LYS A 133 -3.26 13.46 18.89
C LYS A 133 -2.84 14.71 18.12
N SER A 134 -2.90 15.88 18.77
CA SER A 134 -2.55 17.16 18.16
C SER A 134 -1.07 17.52 18.29
N THR A 135 -0.28 16.77 19.06
CA THR A 135 1.15 17.07 19.25
C THR A 135 1.95 16.84 17.97
N ALA A 136 2.98 17.65 17.74
CA ALA A 136 3.82 17.56 16.53
C ALA A 136 4.46 16.18 16.37
N GLU A 137 4.93 15.59 17.48
CA GLU A 137 5.53 14.25 17.52
C GLU A 137 4.55 13.17 17.01
N VAL A 138 3.33 13.14 17.56
CA VAL A 138 2.32 12.15 17.16
C VAL A 138 1.86 12.38 15.73
N ARG A 139 1.69 13.64 15.31
CA ARG A 139 1.33 13.98 13.92
C ARG A 139 2.43 13.56 12.94
N GLU A 140 3.70 13.72 13.28
CA GLU A 140 4.80 13.26 12.44
C GLU A 140 4.82 11.73 12.35
N LEU A 141 4.69 11.03 13.48
CA LEU A 141 4.64 9.56 13.48
C LEU A 141 3.49 9.02 12.63
N TRP A 142 2.31 9.64 12.77
CA TRP A 142 1.11 9.31 12.00
C TRP A 142 1.30 9.55 10.50
N TRP A 143 2.07 10.57 10.09
CA TRP A 143 2.41 10.83 8.69
C TRP A 143 3.25 9.72 8.04
N PHE A 144 4.12 9.07 8.84
CA PHE A 144 4.90 7.92 8.37
C PHE A 144 4.06 6.65 8.25
N GLY A 145 2.86 6.64 8.83
CA GLY A 145 1.90 5.55 8.76
C GLY A 145 1.67 4.89 10.11
N ILE A 146 0.45 4.43 10.33
CA ILE A 146 0.06 3.71 11.53
C ILE A 146 0.42 2.23 11.35
N PRO A 147 1.00 1.56 12.36
CA PRO A 147 1.21 0.11 12.31
C PRO A 147 -0.11 -0.64 12.09
N SER A 148 -0.11 -1.63 11.20
CA SER A 148 -1.33 -2.36 10.79
C SER A 148 -2.12 -2.92 11.98
N ALA A 149 -1.43 -3.44 13.00
CA ALA A 149 -2.04 -4.04 14.19
C ALA A 149 -2.83 -3.05 15.09
N VAL A 150 -2.64 -1.74 14.93
CA VAL A 150 -3.35 -0.71 15.71
C VAL A 150 -4.27 0.17 14.85
N ARG A 151 -4.25 0.03 13.51
CA ARG A 151 -5.03 0.86 12.58
C ARG A 151 -6.50 0.91 12.94
N GLY A 152 -7.16 -0.24 13.08
CA GLY A 152 -8.59 -0.26 13.37
C GLY A 152 -8.97 0.49 14.65
N ARG A 153 -8.14 0.35 15.68
CA ARG A 153 -8.33 1.04 16.97
C ARG A 153 -8.15 2.55 16.83
N ILE A 154 -7.12 3.00 16.10
CA ILE A 154 -6.85 4.42 15.87
C ILE A 154 -7.89 5.05 14.94
N TRP A 155 -8.24 4.41 13.84
CA TRP A 155 -9.26 4.91 12.90
C TRP A 155 -10.61 5.06 13.61
N ARG A 156 -11.00 4.10 14.44
CA ARG A 156 -12.22 4.21 15.25
C ARG A 156 -12.19 5.38 16.23
N LEU A 157 -11.03 5.70 16.81
CA LEU A 157 -10.87 6.87 17.69
C LEU A 157 -10.82 8.19 16.92
N ALA A 158 -10.32 8.16 15.68
CA ALA A 158 -10.17 9.33 14.83
C ALA A 158 -11.46 9.72 14.09
N VAL A 159 -12.27 8.74 13.70
CA VAL A 159 -13.58 8.95 13.09
C VAL A 159 -14.60 9.27 14.19
N ASP A 160 -15.02 10.52 14.27
CA ASP A 160 -16.01 10.96 15.26
C ASP A 160 -17.34 10.21 15.12
N ASN A 161 -17.84 9.66 16.23
CA ASN A 161 -19.11 8.93 16.27
C ASN A 161 -20.32 9.84 16.55
N ASN A 162 -20.52 10.85 15.70
CA ASN A 162 -21.61 11.82 15.84
C ASN A 162 -23.01 11.18 15.79
N LEU A 163 -23.13 10.00 15.17
CA LEU A 163 -24.38 9.25 15.13
C LEU A 163 -24.68 8.48 16.44
N ASN A 164 -23.77 8.51 17.42
CA ASN A 164 -23.88 7.80 18.69
C ASN A 164 -24.20 6.31 18.53
N LEU A 165 -23.66 5.68 17.48
CA LEU A 165 -23.88 4.27 17.20
C LEU A 165 -22.99 3.41 18.10
N THR A 166 -23.54 2.32 18.61
CA THR A 166 -22.83 1.36 19.48
C THR A 166 -22.97 -0.04 18.90
N ALA A 167 -22.19 -0.99 19.41
CA ALA A 167 -22.33 -2.39 19.02
C ALA A 167 -23.74 -2.95 19.34
N GLU A 168 -24.44 -2.37 20.32
CA GLU A 168 -25.80 -2.75 20.69
C GLU A 168 -26.84 -2.19 19.71
N THR A 169 -26.67 -0.93 19.27
CA THR A 169 -27.56 -0.30 18.30
C THR A 169 -27.24 -0.69 16.86
N TYR A 170 -26.10 -1.34 16.62
CA TYR A 170 -25.64 -1.84 15.32
C TYR A 170 -26.76 -2.58 14.57
N THR A 171 -27.38 -3.60 15.15
CA THR A 171 -28.37 -4.43 14.44
C THR A 171 -29.58 -3.63 13.97
N GLY A 172 -30.05 -2.69 14.80
CA GLY A 172 -31.15 -1.80 14.44
C GLY A 172 -30.73 -0.81 13.35
N ALA A 173 -29.62 -0.10 13.57
CA ALA A 173 -29.06 0.88 12.64
C ALA A 173 -28.74 0.25 11.28
N TYR A 174 -28.20 -0.96 11.28
CA TYR A 174 -27.86 -1.74 10.10
C TYR A 174 -29.07 -2.05 9.21
N CYS A 175 -30.20 -2.42 9.82
CA CYS A 175 -31.43 -2.73 9.10
C CYS A 175 -32.08 -1.49 8.46
N ILE A 176 -31.76 -0.29 8.96
CA ILE A 176 -32.36 0.99 8.51
C ILE A 176 -31.31 1.96 7.94
N PHE A 177 -30.07 1.50 7.70
CA PHE A 177 -28.99 2.39 7.32
C PHE A 177 -29.25 2.95 5.91
N LYS A 178 -29.60 4.24 5.86
CA LYS A 178 -29.83 5.07 4.66
C LYS A 178 -30.50 4.31 3.48
N PRO A 179 -31.73 3.81 3.64
CA PRO A 179 -32.47 3.18 2.54
C PRO A 179 -32.65 4.10 1.33
N GLU A 180 -32.67 5.42 1.55
CA GLU A 180 -32.83 6.43 0.50
C GLU A 180 -31.64 6.53 -0.46
N ILE A 181 -30.40 6.33 0.03
CA ILE A 181 -29.19 6.39 -0.80
C ILE A 181 -28.94 5.04 -1.48
N GLY A 182 -29.27 3.94 -0.81
CA GLY A 182 -28.95 2.61 -1.30
C GLY A 182 -27.44 2.34 -1.39
N TYR A 183 -27.07 1.27 -2.09
CA TYR A 183 -25.67 1.01 -2.43
C TYR A 183 -25.26 1.78 -3.69
N VAL A 184 -24.18 2.57 -3.58
CA VAL A 184 -23.53 3.21 -4.71
C VAL A 184 -22.22 2.47 -5.02
N GLN A 185 -22.01 2.18 -6.31
CA GLN A 185 -20.79 1.50 -6.78
C GLN A 185 -19.55 2.25 -6.29
N GLY A 186 -18.67 1.54 -5.60
CA GLY A 186 -17.45 2.10 -5.01
C GLY A 186 -17.47 2.10 -3.48
N MET A 187 -18.65 2.09 -2.83
CA MET A 187 -18.75 1.97 -1.36
C MET A 187 -18.13 0.67 -0.81
N SER A 188 -18.09 -0.40 -1.61
CA SER A 188 -17.46 -1.68 -1.22
C SER A 188 -15.99 -1.51 -0.86
N PHE A 189 -15.27 -0.64 -1.56
CA PHE A 189 -13.84 -0.45 -1.31
C PHE A 189 -13.61 0.16 0.08
N ILE A 190 -14.43 1.13 0.46
CA ILE A 190 -14.42 1.75 1.79
C ILE A 190 -14.80 0.70 2.86
N GLY A 191 -15.87 -0.07 2.63
CA GLY A 191 -16.26 -1.15 3.54
C GLY A 191 -15.16 -2.21 3.70
N ALA A 192 -14.51 -2.63 2.61
CA ALA A 192 -13.41 -3.58 2.64
C ALA A 192 -12.19 -3.03 3.41
N MET A 193 -11.82 -1.76 3.19
CA MET A 193 -10.74 -1.11 3.95
C MET A 193 -11.00 -1.15 5.46
N LEU A 194 -12.23 -0.89 5.89
CA LEU A 194 -12.60 -0.93 7.30
C LEU A 194 -12.57 -2.37 7.85
N ILE A 195 -13.22 -3.32 7.18
CA ILE A 195 -13.30 -4.73 7.62
C ILE A 195 -11.93 -5.41 7.68
N LEU A 196 -10.98 -5.03 6.83
CA LEU A 196 -9.61 -5.52 6.89
C LEU A 196 -8.88 -5.08 8.17
N ASN A 197 -9.31 -3.99 8.81
CA ASN A 197 -8.61 -3.38 9.94
C ASN A 197 -9.38 -3.47 11.27
N MET A 198 -10.69 -3.74 11.26
CA MET A 198 -11.52 -3.81 12.47
C MET A 198 -12.69 -4.78 12.33
N ASP A 199 -13.30 -5.14 13.46
CA ASP A 199 -14.45 -6.04 13.48
C ASP A 199 -15.69 -5.42 12.81
N THR A 200 -16.57 -6.29 12.32
CA THR A 200 -17.80 -5.94 11.59
C THR A 200 -18.61 -4.79 12.23
N PRO A 201 -18.91 -4.78 13.55
CA PRO A 201 -19.70 -3.71 14.15
C PRO A 201 -18.95 -2.37 14.14
N ASP A 202 -17.67 -2.37 14.51
CA ASP A 202 -16.81 -1.17 14.50
C ASP A 202 -16.67 -0.64 13.06
N ALA A 203 -16.50 -1.53 12.08
CA ALA A 203 -16.37 -1.18 10.67
C ALA A 203 -17.64 -0.50 10.15
N PHE A 204 -18.82 -1.02 10.50
CA PHE A 204 -20.08 -0.39 10.13
C PHE A 204 -20.26 0.97 10.81
N ILE A 205 -19.94 1.09 12.10
CA ILE A 205 -20.04 2.36 12.83
C ILE A 205 -19.12 3.41 12.19
N CYS A 206 -17.88 3.04 11.87
CA CYS A 206 -16.94 3.93 11.17
C CYS A 206 -17.46 4.31 9.78
N LEU A 207 -17.95 3.34 9.00
CA LEU A 207 -18.51 3.59 7.67
C LEU A 207 -19.69 4.56 7.73
N ALA A 208 -20.61 4.35 8.67
CA ALA A 208 -21.79 5.17 8.87
C ALA A 208 -21.43 6.62 9.19
N ASN A 209 -20.47 6.81 10.11
CA ASN A 209 -20.00 8.14 10.48
C ASN A 209 -19.20 8.81 9.38
N LEU A 210 -18.33 8.07 8.66
CA LEU A 210 -17.63 8.61 7.50
C LEU A 210 -18.61 9.15 6.45
N PHE A 211 -19.66 8.39 6.11
CA PHE A 211 -20.65 8.83 5.12
C PHE A 211 -21.56 9.97 5.60
N ASN A 212 -21.64 10.21 6.91
CA ASN A 212 -22.45 11.28 7.47
C ASN A 212 -21.67 12.57 7.68
N ASN A 213 -20.46 12.46 8.25
CA ASN A 213 -19.65 13.58 8.69
C ASN A 213 -18.80 14.17 7.57
N ASN A 214 -18.46 13.36 6.57
CA ASN A 214 -17.58 13.78 5.49
C ASN A 214 -18.37 14.55 4.43
N LEU A 215 -18.04 15.84 4.27
CA LEU A 215 -18.80 16.76 3.45
C LEU A 215 -18.74 16.39 1.96
N TYR A 216 -17.59 15.89 1.50
CA TYR A 216 -17.46 15.39 0.14
C TYR A 216 -18.32 14.14 -0.09
N HIS A 217 -18.23 13.15 0.79
CA HIS A 217 -18.96 11.89 0.61
C HIS A 217 -20.47 12.10 0.69
N ASN A 218 -20.99 12.89 1.64
CA ASN A 218 -22.41 13.24 1.70
C ASN A 218 -22.87 13.93 0.40
N THR A 219 -22.04 14.83 -0.14
CA THR A 219 -22.29 15.48 -1.43
C THR A 219 -22.26 14.50 -2.61
N ALA A 220 -21.29 13.60 -2.66
CA ALA A 220 -21.12 12.64 -3.72
C ALA A 220 -22.29 11.62 -3.74
N PHE A 221 -22.74 11.17 -2.58
CA PHE A 221 -23.88 10.26 -2.46
C PHE A 221 -25.22 10.89 -2.82
N THR A 222 -25.38 12.19 -2.61
CA THR A 222 -26.60 12.92 -2.99
C THR A 222 -26.62 13.33 -4.47
N LEU A 223 -25.59 12.99 -5.24
CA LEU A 223 -25.42 13.36 -6.66
C LEU A 223 -25.68 14.85 -6.90
N ASN A 224 -25.31 15.70 -5.94
CA ASN A 224 -25.52 17.12 -6.04
C ASN A 224 -24.50 17.72 -7.02
N GLN A 225 -24.87 17.75 -8.30
CA GLN A 225 -24.00 18.19 -9.39
C GLN A 225 -23.44 19.59 -9.16
N ILE A 226 -24.21 20.49 -8.52
CA ILE A 226 -23.77 21.86 -8.23
C ILE A 226 -22.59 21.84 -7.27
N LYS A 227 -22.69 21.07 -6.17
CA LYS A 227 -21.60 20.95 -5.19
C LYS A 227 -20.40 20.19 -5.76
N ILE A 228 -20.62 19.13 -6.54
CA ILE A 228 -19.55 18.38 -7.23
C ILE A 228 -18.77 19.30 -8.17
N ASN A 229 -19.47 20.10 -8.99
CA ASN A 229 -18.83 21.07 -9.89
C ASN A 229 -18.01 22.12 -9.12
N LYS A 230 -18.47 22.53 -7.93
CA LYS A 230 -17.69 23.43 -7.06
C LYS A 230 -16.38 22.79 -6.58
N TYR A 231 -16.39 21.50 -6.22
CA TYR A 231 -15.17 20.77 -5.90
C TYR A 231 -14.22 20.69 -7.10
N TRP A 232 -14.74 20.50 -8.32
CA TRP A 232 -13.93 20.55 -9.54
C TRP A 232 -13.29 21.92 -9.77
N THR A 233 -14.03 23.00 -9.55
CA THR A 233 -13.48 24.37 -9.64
C THR A 233 -12.36 24.59 -8.62
N ILE A 234 -12.57 24.20 -7.35
CA ILE A 234 -11.54 24.30 -6.31
C ILE A 234 -10.31 23.48 -6.71
N PHE A 235 -10.52 22.25 -7.17
CA PHE A 235 -9.41 21.39 -7.57
C PHE A 235 -8.63 21.96 -8.76
N ASN A 236 -9.31 22.50 -9.78
CA ASN A 236 -8.64 23.15 -10.90
C ASN A 236 -7.83 24.37 -10.46
N GLU A 237 -8.34 25.15 -9.50
CA GLU A 237 -7.59 26.26 -8.94
C GLU A 237 -6.33 25.77 -8.19
N LEU A 238 -6.45 24.72 -7.35
CA LEU A 238 -5.32 24.09 -6.68
C LEU A 238 -4.30 23.54 -7.68
N LEU A 239 -4.76 22.91 -8.75
CA LEU A 239 -3.92 22.37 -9.81
C LEU A 239 -3.18 23.49 -10.55
N SER A 240 -3.86 24.58 -10.87
CA SER A 240 -3.26 25.74 -11.54
C SER A 240 -2.16 26.41 -10.70
N ARG A 241 -2.33 26.43 -9.36
CA ARG A 241 -1.37 27.03 -8.42
C ARG A 241 -0.14 26.15 -8.21
N ASN A 242 -0.34 24.84 -8.04
CA ASN A 242 0.75 23.91 -7.74
C ASN A 242 1.47 23.40 -8.99
N LEU A 243 0.76 23.23 -10.12
CA LEU A 243 1.24 22.64 -11.36
C LEU A 243 0.70 23.41 -12.58
N SER A 244 1.01 24.70 -12.66
CA SER A 244 0.47 25.61 -13.68
C SER A 244 0.67 25.14 -15.14
N CYS A 245 1.85 24.61 -15.46
CA CYS A 245 2.13 24.05 -16.78
C CYS A 245 1.26 22.81 -17.08
N LEU A 246 1.08 21.92 -16.10
CA LEU A 246 0.29 20.69 -16.28
C LEU A 246 -1.21 21.02 -16.42
N HIS A 247 -1.69 21.99 -15.64
CA HIS A 247 -3.05 22.50 -15.77
C HIS A 247 -3.33 23.03 -17.19
N LYS A 248 -2.40 23.81 -17.77
CA LYS A 248 -2.53 24.29 -19.16
C LYS A 248 -2.58 23.14 -20.16
N HIS A 249 -1.68 22.15 -20.02
CA HIS A 249 -1.68 20.95 -20.84
C HIS A 249 -3.02 20.21 -20.76
N PHE A 250 -3.57 20.02 -19.56
CA PHE A 250 -4.87 19.37 -19.36
C PHE A 250 -6.02 20.14 -20.05
N LEU A 251 -6.00 21.46 -20.02
CA LEU A 251 -6.96 22.28 -20.77
C LEU A 251 -6.81 22.11 -22.29
N GLU A 252 -5.57 22.07 -22.81
CA GLU A 252 -5.31 21.89 -24.25
C GLU A 252 -5.79 20.53 -24.77
N ILE A 253 -5.62 19.47 -23.98
CA ILE A 253 -6.10 18.12 -24.34
C ILE A 253 -7.57 17.87 -23.93
N ASN A 254 -8.27 18.86 -23.35
CA ASN A 254 -9.64 18.73 -22.81
C ASN A 254 -9.80 17.61 -21.74
N LEU A 255 -8.78 17.39 -20.91
CA LEU A 255 -8.84 16.46 -19.80
C LEU A 255 -9.36 17.17 -18.54
N THR A 256 -10.59 16.87 -18.15
CA THR A 256 -11.25 17.46 -16.98
C THR A 256 -11.16 16.53 -15.74
N PRO A 257 -11.22 17.08 -14.51
CA PRO A 257 -11.04 16.28 -13.29
C PRO A 257 -12.03 15.14 -13.10
N ASP A 258 -13.24 15.22 -13.65
CA ASP A 258 -14.29 14.20 -13.54
C ASP A 258 -13.87 12.83 -14.09
N PHE A 259 -12.92 12.77 -15.02
CA PHE A 259 -12.40 11.50 -15.57
C PHE A 259 -11.63 10.65 -14.57
N TYR A 260 -11.02 11.24 -13.53
CA TYR A 260 -10.14 10.51 -12.61
C TYR A 260 -10.39 10.84 -11.14
N LEU A 261 -10.71 12.09 -10.82
CA LEU A 261 -10.76 12.57 -9.45
C LEU A 261 -11.97 12.05 -8.68
N LEU A 262 -13.08 11.76 -9.35
CA LEU A 262 -14.29 11.23 -8.71
C LEU A 262 -14.00 9.89 -8.04
N ASP A 263 -13.44 8.93 -8.77
CA ASP A 263 -13.10 7.62 -8.22
C ASP A 263 -12.05 7.72 -7.10
N TRP A 264 -11.07 8.61 -7.26
CA TRP A 264 -10.02 8.83 -6.26
C TRP A 264 -10.57 9.33 -4.94
N LEU A 265 -11.39 10.39 -4.95
CA LEU A 265 -11.94 10.97 -3.72
C LEU A 265 -13.04 10.08 -3.13
N PHE A 266 -13.96 9.60 -3.98
CA PHE A 266 -15.13 8.83 -3.54
C PHE A 266 -14.78 7.50 -2.91
N THR A 267 -13.69 6.87 -3.33
CA THR A 267 -13.24 5.59 -2.74
C THR A 267 -12.09 5.78 -1.76
N ILE A 268 -11.72 7.03 -1.43
CA ILE A 268 -10.55 7.35 -0.61
C ILE A 268 -9.33 6.58 -1.15
N TYR A 269 -9.16 6.65 -2.47
CA TYR A 269 -8.13 6.01 -3.28
C TYR A 269 -8.11 4.47 -3.28
N ALA A 270 -9.00 3.79 -2.56
CA ALA A 270 -8.96 2.34 -2.40
C ALA A 270 -9.24 1.55 -3.69
N LYS A 271 -9.89 2.18 -4.69
CA LYS A 271 -10.05 1.61 -6.03
C LYS A 271 -8.83 1.86 -6.93
N ALA A 272 -8.12 2.97 -6.71
CA ALA A 272 -7.10 3.48 -7.63
C ALA A 272 -5.66 3.10 -7.25
N LEU A 273 -5.41 2.81 -5.97
CA LEU A 273 -4.07 2.60 -5.43
C LEU A 273 -3.92 1.25 -4.69
N PRO A 274 -2.70 0.68 -4.63
CA PRO A 274 -2.44 -0.54 -3.87
C PRO A 274 -2.78 -0.40 -2.38
N LEU A 275 -3.17 -1.50 -1.73
CA LEU A 275 -3.65 -1.52 -0.35
C LEU A 275 -2.71 -0.85 0.66
N ASP A 276 -1.41 -1.07 0.55
CA ASP A 276 -0.42 -0.49 1.48
C ASP A 276 -0.35 1.04 1.36
N VAL A 277 -0.44 1.55 0.12
CA VAL A 277 -0.44 2.99 -0.17
C VAL A 277 -1.76 3.62 0.30
N THR A 278 -2.86 2.98 -0.04
CA THR A 278 -4.21 3.37 0.39
C THR A 278 -4.31 3.40 1.91
N SER A 279 -3.77 2.41 2.61
CA SER A 279 -3.78 2.38 4.08
C SER A 279 -3.06 3.60 4.69
N ARG A 280 -1.92 4.00 4.12
CA ARG A 280 -1.19 5.19 4.58
C ARG A 280 -1.94 6.49 4.26
N ILE A 281 -2.65 6.55 3.13
CA ILE A 281 -3.52 7.69 2.80
C ILE A 281 -4.67 7.78 3.81
N TRP A 282 -5.30 6.65 4.11
CA TRP A 282 -6.37 6.53 5.11
C TRP A 282 -5.90 6.97 6.49
N ASP A 283 -4.70 6.55 6.90
CA ASP A 283 -4.09 6.96 8.16
C ASP A 283 -4.12 8.50 8.28
N VAL A 284 -3.62 9.22 7.28
CA VAL A 284 -3.57 10.69 7.34
C VAL A 284 -4.93 11.34 7.07
N PHE A 285 -5.77 10.73 6.23
CA PHE A 285 -7.14 11.20 5.97
C PHE A 285 -7.99 11.26 7.24
N VAL A 286 -7.99 10.21 8.07
CA VAL A 286 -8.78 10.23 9.31
C VAL A 286 -8.27 11.27 10.33
N ARG A 287 -7.06 11.80 10.12
CA ARG A 287 -6.45 12.84 10.95
C ARG A 287 -6.72 14.25 10.43
N ASP A 288 -6.61 14.45 9.11
CA ASP A 288 -6.61 15.77 8.47
C ASP A 288 -7.85 16.04 7.60
N GLY A 289 -8.75 15.06 7.46
CA GLY A 289 -10.03 15.18 6.76
C GLY A 289 -9.91 15.29 5.24
N ASP A 290 -10.93 15.89 4.63
CA ASP A 290 -11.09 15.99 3.16
C ASP A 290 -9.95 16.75 2.48
N GLU A 291 -9.39 17.75 3.17
CA GLU A 291 -8.26 18.54 2.68
C GLU A 291 -7.12 17.63 2.20
N PHE A 292 -6.83 16.59 2.97
CA PHE A 292 -5.74 15.66 2.65
C PHE A 292 -6.01 14.85 1.38
N LEU A 293 -7.28 14.58 1.05
CA LEU A 293 -7.63 13.89 -0.19
C LEU A 293 -7.30 14.76 -1.41
N PHE A 294 -7.57 16.06 -1.36
CA PHE A 294 -7.21 16.98 -2.45
C PHE A 294 -5.70 17.16 -2.56
N LYS A 295 -4.98 17.28 -1.43
CA LYS A 295 -3.51 17.27 -1.42
C LYS A 295 -2.94 16.01 -2.03
N THR A 296 -3.53 14.86 -1.74
CA THR A 296 -3.11 13.56 -2.29
C THR A 296 -3.26 13.54 -3.81
N ALA A 297 -4.38 14.03 -4.36
CA ALA A 297 -4.61 14.09 -5.79
C ALA A 297 -3.56 14.96 -6.50
N ILE A 298 -3.28 16.17 -5.98
CA ILE A 298 -2.23 17.04 -6.53
C ILE A 298 -0.84 16.39 -6.38
N GLY A 299 -0.57 15.70 -5.26
CA GLY A 299 0.68 14.99 -5.04
C GLY A 299 0.91 13.86 -6.05
N ILE A 300 -0.13 13.10 -6.39
CA ILE A 300 -0.07 12.06 -7.45
C ILE A 300 0.22 12.69 -8.80
N LEU A 301 -0.48 13.77 -9.17
CA LEU A 301 -0.22 14.48 -10.42
C LEU A 301 1.19 15.07 -10.47
N MET A 302 1.71 15.53 -9.34
CA MET A 302 3.08 16.04 -9.22
C MET A 302 4.14 14.94 -9.40
N LEU A 303 3.88 13.75 -8.87
CA LEU A 303 4.74 12.58 -9.02
C LEU A 303 4.87 12.18 -10.49
N TYR A 304 3.76 12.14 -11.22
CA TYR A 304 3.70 11.69 -12.61
C TYR A 304 3.72 12.82 -13.65
N LYS A 305 3.97 14.07 -13.24
CA LYS A 305 3.87 15.25 -14.13
C LYS A 305 4.64 15.09 -15.44
N ASN A 306 5.84 14.51 -15.39
CA ASN A 306 6.72 14.38 -16.55
C ASN A 306 6.15 13.38 -17.58
N GLU A 307 5.53 12.29 -17.11
CA GLU A 307 4.88 11.31 -17.96
C GLU A 307 3.62 11.92 -18.58
N LEU A 308 2.80 12.58 -17.77
CA LEU A 308 1.54 13.20 -18.17
C LEU A 308 1.71 14.31 -19.23
N PHE A 309 2.81 15.07 -19.19
CA PHE A 309 3.09 16.11 -20.20
C PHE A 309 3.26 15.56 -21.62
N SER A 310 3.66 14.29 -21.76
CA SER A 310 3.88 13.66 -23.06
C SER A 310 2.62 12.98 -23.63
N MET A 311 1.57 12.88 -22.83
CA MET A 311 0.35 12.12 -23.16
C MET A 311 -0.71 13.03 -23.78
N ASP A 312 -1.43 12.48 -24.76
CA ASP A 312 -2.70 13.04 -25.25
C ASP A 312 -3.85 12.71 -24.27
N PHE A 313 -5.06 13.18 -24.61
CA PHE A 313 -6.26 12.94 -23.82
C PHE A 313 -6.47 11.46 -23.46
N VAL A 314 -6.38 10.56 -24.44
CA VAL A 314 -6.73 9.14 -24.25
C VAL A 314 -5.72 8.48 -23.33
N HIS A 315 -4.43 8.67 -23.59
CA HIS A 315 -3.36 8.07 -22.80
C HIS A 315 -3.34 8.63 -21.37
N ALA A 316 -3.53 9.94 -21.21
CA ALA A 316 -3.57 10.57 -19.89
C ALA A 316 -4.79 10.11 -19.08
N ALA A 317 -5.98 10.06 -19.69
CA ALA A 317 -7.19 9.57 -19.02
C ALA A 317 -7.04 8.10 -18.58
N GLN A 318 -6.55 7.23 -19.46
CA GLN A 318 -6.32 5.82 -19.13
C GLN A 318 -5.29 5.64 -18.01
N PHE A 319 -4.20 6.42 -18.06
CA PHE A 319 -3.16 6.40 -17.03
C PHE A 319 -3.69 6.83 -15.65
N LEU A 320 -4.51 7.88 -15.59
CA LEU A 320 -5.05 8.38 -14.32
C LEU A 320 -6.19 7.51 -13.76
N ILE A 321 -6.95 6.83 -14.64
CA ILE A 321 -7.94 5.83 -14.23
C ILE A 321 -7.26 4.59 -13.65
N LYS A 322 -6.11 4.19 -14.20
CA LYS A 322 -5.34 3.03 -13.76
C LYS A 322 -3.89 3.40 -13.53
N LEU A 323 -3.60 3.90 -12.32
CA LEU A 323 -2.25 4.21 -11.89
C LEU A 323 -1.37 2.95 -11.81
N PRO A 324 -0.04 3.08 -11.93
CA PRO A 324 0.88 1.95 -11.79
C PRO A 324 0.76 1.26 -10.42
N ASP A 325 0.86 -0.07 -10.39
CA ASP A 325 0.82 -0.85 -9.13
C ASP A 325 2.07 -0.60 -8.26
N THR A 326 3.21 -0.27 -8.87
CA THR A 326 4.46 0.01 -8.17
C THR A 326 4.67 1.51 -8.00
N ILE A 327 4.11 2.07 -6.93
CA ILE A 327 4.21 3.49 -6.61
C ILE A 327 5.33 3.71 -5.61
N LYS A 328 6.19 4.69 -5.88
CA LYS A 328 7.20 5.14 -4.93
C LYS A 328 6.56 5.97 -3.82
N VAL A 329 6.05 5.29 -2.80
CA VAL A 329 5.24 5.88 -1.73
C VAL A 329 5.93 7.07 -1.05
N ASP A 330 7.24 6.96 -0.77
CA ASP A 330 7.95 8.06 -0.10
C ASP A 330 8.16 9.29 -1.00
N GLU A 331 8.35 9.10 -2.30
CA GLU A 331 8.38 10.21 -3.26
C GLU A 331 6.98 10.84 -3.37
N MET A 332 5.93 10.01 -3.42
CA MET A 332 4.54 10.48 -3.44
C MET A 332 4.23 11.33 -2.20
N PHE A 333 4.52 10.86 -0.99
CA PHE A 333 4.27 11.61 0.24
C PHE A 333 5.14 12.87 0.34
N LYS A 334 6.34 12.90 -0.24
CA LYS A 334 7.11 14.16 -0.38
C LYS A 334 6.39 15.16 -1.28
N CYS A 335 5.86 14.72 -2.42
CA CYS A 335 5.04 15.57 -3.29
C CYS A 335 3.81 16.10 -2.54
N ILE A 336 3.07 15.23 -1.84
CA ILE A 336 1.88 15.62 -1.06
C ILE A 336 2.23 16.67 0.00
N LYS A 337 3.35 16.51 0.72
CA LYS A 337 3.81 17.47 1.74
C LYS A 337 4.13 18.85 1.16
N SER A 338 4.54 18.91 -0.10
CA SER A 338 4.86 20.17 -0.79
C SER A 338 3.65 20.90 -1.38
N VAL A 339 2.47 20.29 -1.38
CA VAL A 339 1.25 20.89 -1.93
C VAL A 339 0.79 22.06 -1.09
N ASN A 340 0.64 23.22 -1.73
CA ASN A 340 -0.02 24.38 -1.13
C ASN A 340 -1.54 24.28 -1.36
N ILE A 341 -2.30 24.29 -0.26
CA ILE A 341 -3.76 24.14 -0.26
C ILE A 341 -4.49 25.47 -0.03
N GLU A 342 -3.78 26.54 0.34
CA GLU A 342 -4.39 27.83 0.64
C GLU A 342 -4.78 28.55 -0.65
N ILE A 343 -6.05 28.97 -0.70
CA ILE A 343 -6.59 29.74 -1.82
C ILE A 343 -6.87 31.16 -1.36
N ALA A 344 -6.08 32.12 -1.87
CA ALA A 344 -6.21 33.54 -1.56
C ALA A 344 -6.21 33.85 -0.04
N GLY A 345 -5.37 33.13 0.73
CA GLY A 345 -5.27 33.27 2.18
C GLY A 345 -6.41 32.61 2.97
N LYS A 346 -7.32 31.88 2.30
CA LYS A 346 -8.37 31.08 2.94
C LYS A 346 -7.93 29.63 3.11
N THR A 347 -8.32 29.03 4.23
CA THR A 347 -8.14 27.59 4.49
C THR A 347 -9.11 26.76 3.64
N PHE A 348 -8.82 25.46 3.46
CA PHE A 348 -9.69 24.54 2.72
C PHE A 348 -11.13 24.54 3.25
N ASP A 349 -11.30 24.50 4.56
CA ASP A 349 -12.62 24.58 5.20
C ASP A 349 -13.33 25.89 4.91
N GLN A 350 -12.62 27.03 4.92
CA GLN A 350 -13.21 28.33 4.60
C GLN A 350 -13.62 28.42 3.12
N ILE A 351 -12.83 27.81 2.22
CA ILE A 351 -13.13 27.75 0.80
C ILE A 351 -14.41 26.95 0.59
N ILE A 352 -14.49 25.77 1.21
CA ILE A 352 -15.66 24.89 1.16
C ILE A 352 -16.89 25.52 1.80
N LEU A 353 -16.77 26.19 2.95
CA LEU A 353 -17.90 26.83 3.63
C LEU A 353 -18.39 28.10 2.92
N SER A 354 -17.54 28.72 2.09
CA SER A 354 -17.93 29.84 1.23
C SER A 354 -18.67 29.41 -0.04
N LEU A 355 -18.82 28.11 -0.25
CA LEU A 355 -19.67 27.51 -1.28
C LEU A 355 -21.12 27.37 -0.79
#